data_AF-A0A2M9Q767-F1
#
_entry.id   AF-A0A2M9Q767-F1
#
_cell.length_a   1.000
_cell.length_b   1.000
_cell.length_c   1.000
_cell.angle_alpha   90.00
_cell.angle_beta   90.00
_cell.angle_gamma   90.00
#
_symmetry.space_group_name_H-M   'P 1'
#
loop_
_entity.id
_entity.type
_entity.pdbx_description
1 polymer ?
#
loop_
_entity_poly.entity_id
_entity_poly.type
_entity_poly.pdbx_seq_one_letter_code
_entity_poly.pdbx_strand_id
1 'polypeptide(L)'
;MKMKKEDLIAMGLSEEQANKIIEGFGTMIPKSRFDEVNGENKSLREQLDDRDKQLKELAKNEDATEGLKSEITRLQDENKVATEKYSAEVKQLKINSAVELALTSAKARNLTATKALLDLNGVEIDKDGNVIGLEDKVKALVESEDTKFMFDSTETVITGTTPGGQPGGGGSPIDTSTMTYSQMVAYQQANPEAKI
;
A
#
# COMPACT_ATOMS: atom_id res chain seq x y z
N MET A 1 -17.32 -11.13 7.92
CA MET A 1 -16.74 -12.13 8.85
C MET A 1 -15.28 -11.74 9.07
N LYS A 2 -14.84 -11.54 10.33
CA LYS A 2 -13.41 -11.35 10.63
C LYS A 2 -12.74 -12.72 10.63
N MET A 3 -11.67 -12.88 9.85
CA MET A 3 -10.82 -14.08 9.86
C MET A 3 -10.16 -14.21 11.24
N LYS A 4 -10.16 -15.42 11.82
CA LYS A 4 -9.56 -15.69 13.13
C LYS A 4 -8.30 -16.54 13.01
N LYS A 5 -7.38 -16.39 13.96
CA LYS A 5 -6.10 -17.10 13.99
C LYS A 5 -6.29 -18.62 14.01
N GLU A 6 -7.30 -19.08 14.74
CA GLU A 6 -7.62 -20.50 14.89
C GLU A 6 -8.06 -21.15 13.57
N ASP A 7 -8.77 -20.40 12.72
CA ASP A 7 -9.22 -20.88 11.41
C ASP A 7 -8.02 -21.08 10.46
N LEU A 8 -7.01 -20.20 10.54
CA LEU A 8 -5.78 -20.29 9.74
C LEU A 8 -4.89 -21.46 10.19
N ILE A 9 -4.79 -21.68 11.49
CA ILE A 9 -4.05 -22.83 12.05
C ILE A 9 -4.75 -24.14 11.65
N ALA A 10 -6.08 -24.17 11.65
CA ALA A 10 -6.86 -25.32 11.17
C ALA A 10 -6.68 -25.58 9.66
N MET A 11 -6.34 -24.57 8.87
CA MET A 11 -5.96 -24.69 7.46
C MET A 11 -4.51 -25.12 7.24
N GLY A 12 -3.76 -25.40 8.31
CA GLY A 12 -2.39 -25.91 8.25
C GLY A 12 -1.31 -24.82 8.25
N LEU A 13 -1.65 -23.57 8.53
CA LEU A 13 -0.64 -22.51 8.72
C LEU A 13 0.01 -22.64 10.10
N SER A 14 1.33 -22.42 10.15
CA SER A 14 2.03 -22.27 11.42
C SER A 14 1.52 -21.05 12.19
N GLU A 15 1.68 -21.07 13.51
CA GLU A 15 1.23 -19.98 14.37
C GLU A 15 1.85 -18.62 13.97
N GLU A 16 3.10 -18.63 13.51
CA GLU A 16 3.80 -17.44 13.03
C GLU A 16 3.21 -16.91 11.71
N GLN A 17 2.85 -17.79 10.79
CA GLN A 17 2.19 -17.42 9.53
C GLN A 17 0.77 -16.91 9.78
N ALA A 18 0.02 -17.55 10.69
CA ALA A 18 -1.33 -17.12 11.06
C ALA A 18 -1.32 -15.74 11.74
N ASN A 19 -0.35 -15.46 12.62
CA ASN A 19 -0.19 -14.15 13.23
C ASN A 19 0.10 -13.05 12.19
N LYS A 20 1.03 -13.30 11.25
CA LYS A 20 1.35 -12.36 10.17
C LYS A 20 0.15 -12.05 9.28
N ILE A 21 -0.66 -13.07 8.94
CA ILE A 21 -1.88 -12.87 8.15
C ILE A 21 -2.91 -12.07 8.94
N ILE A 22 -3.15 -12.36 10.21
CA ILE A 22 -4.13 -11.63 11.03
C ILE A 22 -3.74 -10.16 11.22
N GLU A 23 -2.46 -9.86 11.44
CA GLU A 23 -1.96 -8.48 11.50
C GLU A 23 -2.18 -7.72 10.18
N GLY A 24 -1.94 -8.37 9.03
CA GLY A 24 -2.21 -7.79 7.72
C GLY A 24 -3.70 -7.76 7.32
N PHE A 25 -4.54 -8.64 7.90
CA PHE A 25 -5.96 -8.71 7.58
C PHE A 25 -6.74 -7.54 8.18
N GLY A 26 -6.28 -6.99 9.31
CA GLY A 26 -6.87 -5.79 9.93
C GLY A 26 -6.73 -4.53 9.07
N THR A 27 -5.75 -4.48 8.17
CA THR A 27 -5.48 -3.36 7.26
C THR A 27 -6.02 -3.59 5.84
N MET A 28 -6.52 -4.79 5.54
CA MET A 28 -6.98 -5.17 4.20
C MET A 28 -8.50 -5.07 4.07
N ILE A 29 -8.98 -4.27 3.10
CA ILE A 29 -10.41 -4.23 2.76
C ILE A 29 -10.75 -5.50 1.96
N PRO A 30 -11.73 -6.31 2.39
CA PRO A 30 -12.14 -7.50 1.63
C PRO A 30 -12.59 -7.12 0.22
N LYS A 31 -12.13 -7.88 -0.81
CA LYS A 31 -12.47 -7.62 -2.22
C LYS A 31 -13.98 -7.46 -2.45
N SER A 32 -14.81 -8.25 -1.77
CA SER A 32 -16.26 -8.13 -1.87
C SER A 32 -16.79 -6.78 -1.41
N ARG A 33 -16.22 -6.19 -0.35
CA ARG A 33 -16.60 -4.86 0.14
C ARG A 33 -16.10 -3.75 -0.78
N PHE A 34 -14.91 -3.94 -1.37
CA PHE A 34 -14.38 -3.04 -2.39
C PHE A 34 -15.26 -3.04 -3.65
N ASP A 35 -15.59 -4.22 -4.17
CA ASP A 35 -16.43 -4.40 -5.35
C ASP A 35 -17.84 -3.82 -5.13
N GLU A 36 -18.42 -4.01 -3.95
CA GLU A 36 -19.70 -3.42 -3.54
C GLU A 36 -19.66 -1.89 -3.58
N VAL A 37 -18.70 -1.28 -2.88
CA VAL A 37 -18.56 0.18 -2.81
C VAL A 37 -18.22 0.76 -4.19
N ASN A 38 -17.39 0.08 -4.98
CA ASN A 38 -17.05 0.52 -6.33
C ASN A 38 -18.26 0.44 -7.28
N GLY A 39 -19.06 -0.62 -7.16
CA GLY A 39 -20.32 -0.76 -7.88
C GLY A 39 -21.33 0.33 -7.52
N GLU A 40 -21.51 0.60 -6.23
CA GLU A 40 -22.34 1.70 -5.74
C GLU A 40 -21.86 3.06 -6.26
N ASN A 41 -20.54 3.31 -6.23
CA ASN A 41 -19.95 4.54 -6.77
C ASN A 41 -20.26 4.72 -8.26
N LYS A 42 -20.13 3.65 -9.05
CA LYS A 42 -20.46 3.68 -10.48
C LYS A 42 -21.95 3.98 -10.71
N SER A 43 -22.83 3.31 -9.96
CA SER A 43 -24.27 3.57 -10.04
C SER A 43 -24.62 5.00 -9.66
N LEU A 44 -23.99 5.58 -8.64
CA LEU A 44 -24.22 6.96 -8.22
C LEU A 44 -23.75 7.95 -9.29
N ARG A 45 -22.62 7.68 -9.95
CA ARG A 45 -22.15 8.49 -11.09
C ARG A 45 -23.14 8.45 -12.26
N GLU A 46 -23.66 7.28 -12.60
CA GLU A 46 -24.67 7.14 -13.66
C GLU A 46 -25.97 7.91 -13.33
N GLN A 47 -26.40 7.88 -12.06
CA GLN A 47 -27.56 8.66 -11.60
C GLN A 47 -27.31 10.18 -11.66
N LEU A 48 -26.11 10.65 -11.31
CA LEU A 48 -25.74 12.06 -11.45
C LEU A 48 -25.77 12.51 -12.91
N ASP A 49 -25.23 11.71 -13.82
CA ASP A 49 -25.26 12.00 -15.25
C ASP A 49 -26.70 12.04 -15.80
N ASP A 50 -27.59 11.17 -15.34
CA ASP A 50 -29.01 11.19 -15.72
C ASP A 50 -29.72 12.44 -15.18
N ARG A 51 -29.47 12.81 -13.91
CA ARG A 51 -30.00 14.04 -13.31
C ARG A 51 -29.56 15.29 -14.08
N ASP A 52 -28.30 15.36 -14.48
CA ASP A 52 -27.78 16.49 -15.26
C ASP A 52 -28.42 16.57 -16.65
N LYS A 53 -28.72 15.43 -17.29
CA LYS A 53 -29.50 15.41 -18.54
C LYS A 53 -30.91 15.93 -18.32
N GLN A 54 -31.60 15.47 -17.27
CA GLN A 54 -32.94 15.95 -16.91
C GLN A 54 -32.94 17.45 -16.64
N LEU A 55 -31.94 17.98 -15.93
CA LEU A 55 -31.80 19.41 -15.70
C LEU A 55 -31.61 20.16 -17.03
N LYS A 56 -30.79 19.64 -17.95
CA LYS A 56 -30.61 20.27 -19.29
C LYS A 56 -31.88 20.27 -20.11
N GLU A 57 -32.71 19.23 -20.00
CA GLU A 57 -34.01 19.16 -20.67
C GLU A 57 -35.01 20.13 -20.03
N LEU A 58 -35.06 20.20 -18.70
CA LEU A 58 -35.92 21.13 -17.97
C LEU A 58 -35.56 22.60 -18.26
N ALA A 59 -34.28 22.92 -18.43
CA ALA A 59 -33.82 24.27 -18.80
C ALA A 59 -34.33 24.71 -20.19
N LYS A 60 -34.62 23.75 -21.09
CA LYS A 60 -35.11 24.02 -22.45
C LYS A 60 -36.63 24.22 -22.49
N ASN A 61 -37.34 23.97 -21.40
CA ASN A 61 -38.77 24.18 -21.36
C ASN A 61 -39.08 25.67 -21.54
N GLU A 62 -39.79 26.01 -22.60
CA GLU A 62 -40.14 27.38 -22.95
C GLU A 62 -41.10 28.04 -21.93
N ASP A 63 -41.86 27.21 -21.20
CA ASP A 63 -42.78 27.63 -20.14
C ASP A 63 -42.08 27.86 -18.77
N ALA A 64 -40.79 27.53 -18.65
CA ALA A 64 -40.03 27.74 -17.42
C ALA A 64 -39.76 29.23 -17.17
N THR A 65 -39.94 29.68 -15.92
CA THR A 65 -39.63 31.05 -15.53
C THR A 65 -38.12 31.32 -15.62
N GLU A 66 -37.73 32.56 -15.87
CA GLU A 66 -36.31 32.96 -15.91
C GLU A 66 -35.57 32.65 -14.60
N GLY A 67 -36.27 32.72 -13.47
CA GLY A 67 -35.75 32.29 -12.16
C GLY A 67 -35.46 30.79 -12.11
N LEU A 68 -36.34 29.95 -12.68
CA LEU A 68 -36.14 28.50 -12.74
C LEU A 68 -35.00 28.13 -13.68
N LYS A 69 -34.88 28.78 -14.85
CA LYS A 69 -33.75 28.57 -15.77
C LYS A 69 -32.40 28.94 -15.15
N SER A 70 -32.37 30.05 -14.41
CA SER A 70 -31.17 30.51 -13.71
C SER A 70 -30.74 29.51 -12.63
N GLU A 71 -31.70 29.01 -11.85
CA GLU A 71 -31.42 28.02 -10.80
C GLU A 71 -30.96 26.68 -11.38
N ILE A 72 -31.54 26.23 -12.51
CA ILE A 72 -31.09 25.02 -13.19
C ILE A 72 -29.65 25.16 -13.69
N THR A 73 -29.29 26.32 -14.25
CA THR A 73 -27.91 26.59 -14.70
C THR A 73 -26.94 26.57 -13.53
N ARG A 74 -27.30 27.21 -12.41
CA ARG A 74 -26.51 27.18 -11.17
C ARG A 74 -26.27 25.76 -10.67
N LEU A 75 -27.33 24.95 -10.61
CA LEU A 75 -27.24 23.55 -10.16
C LEU A 75 -26.36 22.69 -11.09
N GLN A 76 -26.42 22.92 -12.40
CA GLN A 76 -25.56 22.23 -13.37
C GLN A 76 -24.09 22.57 -13.16
N ASP A 77 -23.77 23.84 -12.96
CA ASP A 77 -22.40 24.28 -12.71
C ASP A 77 -21.86 23.73 -11.38
N GLU A 78 -22.69 23.74 -10.32
CA GLU A 78 -22.34 23.15 -9.02
C GLU A 78 -22.10 21.65 -9.10
N ASN A 79 -22.97 20.90 -9.81
CA ASN A 79 -22.79 19.47 -10.04
C ASN A 79 -21.51 19.16 -10.82
N LYS A 80 -21.20 19.96 -11.84
CA LYS A 80 -19.97 19.80 -12.62
C LYS A 80 -18.72 20.01 -11.75
N VAL A 81 -18.68 21.11 -10.99
CA VAL A 81 -17.56 21.41 -10.08
C VAL A 81 -17.42 20.32 -9.01
N ALA A 82 -18.54 19.86 -8.43
CA ALA A 82 -18.54 18.78 -7.44
C ALA A 82 -18.01 17.46 -8.04
N THR A 83 -18.43 17.12 -9.25
CA THR A 83 -17.99 15.90 -9.96
C THR A 83 -16.50 15.93 -10.28
N GLU A 84 -16.00 17.08 -10.78
CA GLU A 84 -14.57 17.27 -11.06
C GLU A 84 -13.73 17.17 -9.77
N LYS A 85 -14.17 17.83 -8.69
CA LYS A 85 -13.51 17.77 -7.38
C LYS A 85 -13.48 16.35 -6.82
N TYR A 86 -14.62 15.65 -6.83
CA TYR A 86 -14.71 14.29 -6.32
C TYR A 86 -13.84 13.32 -7.14
N SER A 87 -13.85 13.46 -8.47
CA SER A 87 -13.00 12.67 -9.36
C SER A 87 -11.50 12.87 -9.05
N ALA A 88 -11.09 14.13 -8.82
CA ALA A 88 -9.73 14.46 -8.42
C ALA A 88 -9.37 13.88 -7.04
N GLU A 89 -10.24 14.03 -6.04
CA GLU A 89 -10.04 13.49 -4.69
C GLU A 89 -9.94 11.96 -4.70
N VAL A 90 -10.80 11.27 -5.43
CA VAL A 90 -10.74 9.80 -5.58
C VAL A 90 -9.44 9.37 -6.26
N LYS A 91 -9.02 10.07 -7.32
CA LYS A 91 -7.74 9.79 -7.99
C LYS A 91 -6.57 9.97 -7.02
N GLN A 92 -6.55 11.07 -6.29
CA GLN A 92 -5.50 11.37 -5.32
C GLN A 92 -5.48 10.35 -4.17
N LEU A 93 -6.64 9.97 -3.64
CA LEU A 93 -6.75 8.96 -2.58
C LEU A 93 -6.22 7.61 -3.05
N LYS A 94 -6.63 7.15 -4.24
CA LYS A 94 -6.14 5.89 -4.83
C LYS A 94 -4.63 5.89 -5.01
N ILE A 95 -4.07 6.96 -5.57
CA ILE A 95 -2.62 7.09 -5.74
C ILE A 95 -1.92 7.07 -4.37
N ASN A 96 -2.41 7.86 -3.41
CA ASN A 96 -1.84 7.91 -2.07
C ASN A 96 -1.85 6.54 -1.37
N SER A 97 -2.96 5.82 -1.43
CA SER A 97 -3.07 4.49 -0.83
C SER A 97 -2.16 3.48 -1.51
N ALA A 98 -2.05 3.51 -2.85
CA ALA A 98 -1.14 2.64 -3.58
C ALA A 98 0.32 2.95 -3.23
N VAL A 99 0.68 4.23 -3.12
CA VAL A 99 2.02 4.68 -2.71
C VAL A 99 2.34 4.20 -1.30
N GLU A 100 1.43 4.38 -0.36
CA GLU A 100 1.63 3.94 1.03
C GLU A 100 1.79 2.42 1.12
N LEU A 101 1.00 1.66 0.37
CA LEU A 101 1.13 0.21 0.30
C LEU A 101 2.48 -0.20 -0.29
N ALA A 102 2.87 0.37 -1.42
CA ALA A 102 4.13 0.04 -2.09
C ALA A 102 5.35 0.39 -1.23
N LEU A 103 5.34 1.54 -0.55
CA LEU A 103 6.41 1.95 0.37
C LEU A 103 6.45 1.07 1.63
N THR A 104 5.29 0.65 2.14
CA THR A 104 5.21 -0.31 3.26
C THR A 104 5.78 -1.66 2.85
N SER A 105 5.43 -2.17 1.66
CA SER A 105 5.98 -3.42 1.11
C SER A 105 7.49 -3.32 0.86
N ALA A 106 7.98 -2.15 0.47
CA ALA A 106 9.41 -1.85 0.33
C ALA A 106 10.14 -1.64 1.67
N LYS A 107 9.43 -1.73 2.81
CA LYS A 107 9.96 -1.50 4.17
C LYS A 107 10.58 -0.11 4.35
N ALA A 108 9.90 0.92 3.87
CA ALA A 108 10.29 2.30 4.12
C ALA A 108 10.23 2.60 5.64
N ARG A 109 11.31 3.14 6.19
CA ARG A 109 11.46 3.54 7.59
C ARG A 109 10.53 4.69 7.98
N ASN A 110 10.25 5.59 7.03
CA ASN A 110 9.34 6.72 7.22
C ASN A 110 8.53 6.96 5.94
N LEU A 111 7.27 6.49 5.96
CA LEU A 111 6.36 6.61 4.82
C LEU A 111 6.20 8.05 4.34
N THR A 112 6.08 9.02 5.24
CA THR A 112 5.89 10.44 4.90
C THR A 112 7.09 11.01 4.17
N ALA A 113 8.30 10.78 4.67
CA ALA A 113 9.53 11.27 4.07
C ALA A 113 9.80 10.59 2.73
N THR A 114 9.65 9.26 2.66
CA THR A 114 9.88 8.51 1.43
C THR A 114 8.85 8.85 0.35
N LYS A 115 7.59 9.08 0.74
CA LYS A 115 6.52 9.56 -0.16
C LYS A 115 6.83 10.94 -0.75
N ALA A 116 7.43 11.83 0.02
CA ALA A 116 7.80 13.17 -0.46
C ALA A 116 8.90 13.15 -1.54
N LEU A 117 9.72 12.08 -1.59
CA LEU A 117 10.77 11.90 -2.59
C LEU A 117 10.27 11.15 -3.85
N LEU A 118 9.07 10.60 -3.81
CA LEU A 118 8.53 9.80 -4.89
C LEU A 118 7.99 10.70 -6.01
N ASP A 119 8.61 10.60 -7.18
CA ASP A 119 8.14 11.27 -8.38
C ASP A 119 6.91 10.55 -8.97
N LEU A 120 5.73 11.15 -8.76
CA LEU A 120 4.46 10.64 -9.28
C LEU A 120 4.21 11.02 -10.75
N ASN A 121 5.14 11.68 -11.43
CA ASN A 121 4.99 11.98 -12.85
C ASN A 121 4.95 10.68 -13.67
N GLY A 122 3.89 10.52 -14.46
CA GLY A 122 3.62 9.31 -15.24
C GLY A 122 2.89 8.20 -14.48
N VAL A 123 2.53 8.42 -13.20
CA VAL A 123 1.65 7.50 -12.47
C VAL A 123 0.21 7.74 -12.89
N GLU A 124 -0.40 6.72 -13.47
CA GLU A 124 -1.77 6.78 -13.99
C GLU A 124 -2.66 5.71 -13.35
N ILE A 125 -3.96 5.99 -13.33
CA ILE A 125 -4.96 4.99 -12.95
C ILE A 125 -5.54 4.45 -14.26
N ASP A 126 -5.45 3.15 -14.46
CA ASP A 126 -6.06 2.51 -15.62
C ASP A 126 -7.59 2.45 -15.52
N LYS A 127 -8.21 1.99 -16.60
CA LYS A 127 -9.67 1.79 -16.70
C LYS A 127 -10.22 0.79 -15.68
N ASP A 128 -9.38 -0.09 -15.15
CA ASP A 128 -9.72 -1.14 -14.19
C ASP A 128 -9.50 -0.65 -12.74
N GLY A 129 -8.94 0.55 -12.57
CA GLY A 129 -8.72 1.20 -11.29
C GLY A 129 -7.35 0.91 -10.65
N ASN A 130 -6.43 0.28 -11.36
CA ASN A 130 -5.07 -0.02 -10.89
C ASN A 130 -4.13 1.15 -11.15
N VAL A 131 -3.16 1.33 -10.26
CA VAL A 131 -2.13 2.37 -10.38
C VAL A 131 -0.95 1.82 -11.15
N ILE A 132 -0.71 2.32 -12.36
CA ILE A 132 0.38 1.90 -13.26
C ILE A 132 1.59 2.83 -13.10
N GLY A 133 2.80 2.27 -13.22
CA GLY A 133 4.06 3.03 -13.22
C GLY A 133 4.58 3.36 -11.82
N LEU A 134 3.80 3.11 -10.77
CA LEU A 134 4.21 3.32 -9.39
C LEU A 134 5.31 2.35 -8.94
N GLU A 135 5.23 1.09 -9.36
CA GLU A 135 6.19 0.04 -8.97
C GLU A 135 7.61 0.36 -9.42
N ASP A 136 7.76 0.81 -10.66
CA ASP A 136 9.06 1.22 -11.22
C ASP A 136 9.66 2.41 -10.45
N LYS A 137 8.82 3.38 -10.05
CA LYS A 137 9.25 4.55 -9.27
C LYS A 137 9.69 4.16 -7.87
N VAL A 138 8.95 3.27 -7.21
CA VAL A 138 9.32 2.77 -5.87
C VAL A 138 10.60 1.95 -5.94
N LYS A 139 10.76 1.10 -6.96
CA LYS A 139 11.99 0.32 -7.16
C LYS A 139 13.20 1.21 -7.39
N ALA A 140 13.09 2.23 -8.24
CA ALA A 140 14.15 3.21 -8.45
C ALA A 140 14.53 3.94 -7.14
N LEU A 141 13.56 4.23 -6.29
CA LEU A 141 13.80 4.86 -4.98
C LEU A 141 14.50 3.90 -3.99
N VAL A 142 14.21 2.60 -4.05
CA VAL A 142 14.87 1.59 -3.21
C VAL A 142 16.32 1.35 -3.67
N GLU A 143 16.56 1.34 -4.98
CA GLU A 143 17.87 1.07 -5.58
C GLU A 143 18.81 2.29 -5.61
N SER A 144 18.26 3.50 -5.48
CA SER A 144 19.04 4.73 -5.48
C SER A 144 19.93 4.85 -4.24
N GLU A 145 21.22 5.11 -4.47
CA GLU A 145 22.24 5.30 -3.43
C GLU A 145 21.88 6.42 -2.44
N ASP A 146 21.19 7.45 -2.93
CA ASP A 146 20.79 8.61 -2.13
C ASP A 146 19.59 8.34 -1.22
N THR A 147 18.85 7.24 -1.44
CA THR A 147 17.59 6.96 -0.72
C THR A 147 17.52 5.57 -0.11
N LYS A 148 18.48 4.67 -0.42
CA LYS A 148 18.56 3.32 0.15
C LYS A 148 18.53 3.28 1.67
N PHE A 149 19.07 4.30 2.34
CA PHE A 149 19.08 4.40 3.80
C PHE A 149 17.68 4.55 4.40
N MET A 150 16.70 4.96 3.60
CA MET A 150 15.30 5.15 4.01
C MET A 150 14.53 3.84 4.04
N PHE A 151 15.11 2.74 3.56
CA PHE A 151 14.49 1.41 3.54
C PHE A 151 15.24 0.46 4.45
N ASP A 152 14.54 -0.52 5.01
CA ASP A 152 15.19 -1.57 5.79
C ASP A 152 15.74 -2.65 4.86
N SER A 153 17.06 -2.87 4.95
CA SER A 153 17.72 -4.02 4.36
C SER A 153 17.28 -5.29 5.08
N THR A 154 16.94 -6.34 4.32
CA THR A 154 16.68 -7.68 4.86
C THR A 154 17.92 -8.35 5.46
N GLU A 155 19.08 -7.71 5.36
CA GLU A 155 20.35 -8.22 5.86
C GLU A 155 20.96 -7.25 6.86
N THR A 156 20.50 -7.31 8.11
CA THR A 156 21.30 -6.80 9.22
C THR A 156 21.53 -7.96 10.18
N VAL A 157 22.44 -8.85 9.80
CA VAL A 157 23.07 -9.74 10.78
C VAL A 157 24.01 -8.85 11.60
N ILE A 158 23.51 -8.33 12.73
CA ILE A 158 24.37 -7.67 13.70
C ILE A 158 25.19 -8.78 14.37
N THR A 159 26.41 -9.00 13.88
CA THR A 159 27.43 -9.74 14.64
C THR A 159 27.83 -8.86 15.82
N GLY A 160 27.30 -9.17 17.00
CA GLY A 160 27.54 -8.38 18.21
C GLY A 160 29.03 -8.29 18.53
N THR A 161 29.55 -7.07 18.67
CA THR A 161 30.83 -6.84 19.32
C THR A 161 30.60 -6.76 20.83
N THR A 162 31.23 -7.65 21.59
CA THR A 162 31.16 -7.64 23.06
C THR A 162 31.72 -6.32 23.61
N PRO A 163 30.95 -5.52 24.37
CA PRO A 163 31.46 -4.31 24.99
C PRO A 163 32.53 -4.68 26.04
N GLY A 164 33.76 -4.23 25.83
CA GLY A 164 34.91 -4.49 26.73
C GLY A 164 35.97 -5.44 26.20
N GLY A 165 35.83 -5.98 24.97
CA GLY A 165 36.86 -6.81 24.35
C GLY A 165 38.02 -6.00 23.77
N GLN A 166 39.23 -6.18 24.31
CA GLN A 166 40.48 -5.63 23.79
C GLN A 166 40.68 -6.01 22.31
N PRO A 167 41.04 -5.07 21.41
CA PRO A 167 41.29 -5.40 20.02
C PRO A 167 42.62 -6.16 19.89
N GLY A 168 42.52 -7.46 19.63
CA GLY A 168 43.64 -8.30 19.20
C GLY A 168 43.94 -9.47 20.13
N GLY A 169 43.65 -10.69 19.66
CA GLY A 169 44.29 -11.90 20.13
C GLY A 169 43.36 -13.09 20.34
N GLY A 170 43.50 -14.10 19.47
CA GLY A 170 43.25 -15.51 19.80
C GLY A 170 41.80 -15.98 19.71
N GLY A 171 41.53 -16.87 18.75
CA GLY A 171 40.24 -17.53 18.60
C GLY A 171 39.82 -18.30 19.85
N SER A 172 38.69 -17.91 20.42
CA SER A 172 37.93 -18.74 21.34
C SER A 172 36.96 -19.63 20.57
N PRO A 173 36.75 -20.88 21.01
CA PRO A 173 35.85 -21.83 20.35
C PRO A 173 34.44 -21.27 20.32
N ILE A 174 33.82 -21.36 19.14
CA ILE A 174 32.44 -20.93 18.91
C ILE A 174 31.51 -21.88 19.68
N ASP A 175 30.70 -21.32 20.59
CA ASP A 175 29.71 -22.07 21.35
C ASP A 175 28.46 -22.33 20.49
N THR A 176 28.43 -23.51 19.88
CA THR A 176 27.35 -23.97 19.00
C THR A 176 26.02 -24.18 19.74
N SER A 177 26.02 -24.21 21.08
CA SER A 177 24.79 -24.38 21.87
C SER A 177 23.90 -23.13 21.87
N THR A 178 24.45 -21.98 21.49
CA THR A 178 23.73 -20.70 21.40
C THR A 178 23.28 -20.36 19.98
N MET A 179 23.58 -21.22 19.01
CA MET A 179 23.27 -20.99 17.59
C MET A 179 21.82 -21.37 17.27
N THR A 180 21.18 -20.56 16.42
CA THR A 180 19.91 -20.95 15.81
C THR A 180 20.13 -22.06 14.78
N TYR A 181 19.09 -22.81 14.44
CA TYR A 181 19.19 -23.90 13.46
C TYR A 181 19.78 -23.45 12.11
N SER A 182 19.40 -22.26 11.63
CA SER A 182 19.95 -21.68 10.40
C SER A 182 21.43 -21.32 10.54
N GLN A 183 21.87 -20.88 11.71
CA GLN A 183 23.28 -20.59 12.00
C GLN A 183 24.14 -21.85 12.08
N MET A 184 23.61 -22.95 12.64
CA MET A 184 24.32 -24.25 12.64
C MET A 184 24.51 -24.80 11.23
N VAL A 185 23.49 -24.70 10.37
CA VAL A 185 23.58 -25.16 8.97
C VAL A 185 24.64 -24.37 8.20
N ALA A 186 24.65 -23.04 8.34
CA ALA A 186 25.65 -22.19 7.72
C ALA A 186 27.07 -22.50 8.24
N TYR A 187 27.21 -22.77 9.54
CA TYR A 187 28.48 -23.12 10.16
C TYR A 187 29.02 -24.47 9.66
N GLN A 188 28.15 -25.48 9.52
CA GLN A 188 28.51 -26.81 9.03
C GLN A 188 28.84 -26.81 7.53
N GLN A 189 28.20 -25.95 6.74
CA GLN A 189 28.55 -25.74 5.33
C GLN A 189 29.89 -25.03 5.16
N ALA A 190 30.19 -24.05 6.00
CA ALA A 190 31.46 -23.32 5.98
C ALA A 190 32.62 -24.11 6.60
N ASN A 191 32.33 -25.07 7.48
CA ASN A 191 33.31 -25.91 8.17
C ASN A 191 32.87 -27.40 8.11
N PRO A 192 33.08 -28.08 6.97
CA PRO A 192 32.58 -29.44 6.74
C PRO A 192 33.14 -30.50 7.71
N GLU A 193 34.26 -30.21 8.37
CA GLU A 193 34.92 -31.13 9.32
C GLU A 193 34.59 -30.83 10.80
N ALA A 194 33.81 -29.78 11.07
CA ALA A 194 33.42 -29.44 12.43
C ALA A 194 32.32 -30.41 12.93
N LYS A 195 32.65 -31.25 13.91
CA LYS A 195 31.66 -32.00 14.70
C LYS A 195 30.96 -31.04 15.64
N ILE A 196 29.67 -30.82 15.40
CA ILE A 196 28.73 -30.17 16.32
C ILE A 196 28.19 -31.24 17.27
#